data_AF-A0A838QFL9-F1
#
_entry.id   AF-A0A838QFL9-F1
#
_cell.length_a   1.000
_cell.length_b   1.000
_cell.length_c   1.000
_cell.angle_alpha   90.00
_cell.angle_beta   90.00
_cell.angle_gamma   90.00
#
_symmetry.space_group_name_H-M   'P 1'
#
loop_
_entity.id
_entity.type
_entity.pdbx_description
1 polymer ?
#
loop_
_entity_poly.entity_id
_entity_poly.type
_entity_poly.pdbx_seq_one_letter_code
_entity_poly.pdbx_strand_id
1 'polypeptide(L)'
;MLLTTAAKGEGIPDLVAALDRHHEHLTSSGELELRRRRRLSDRTREVVDRATRKWIWEETRAEQLIGDRLDQVVAGALSPYEVAAEVLDGLRQGARI
;
A
#
# COMPACT_ATOMS: atom_id res chain seq x y z
N MET A 1 -3.53 22.42 26.07
CA MET A 1 -2.26 22.17 25.37
C MET A 1 -1.18 21.91 26.40
N LEU A 2 -0.27 20.98 26.15
CA LEU A 2 0.90 20.72 27.00
C LEU A 2 2.11 21.46 26.42
N LEU A 3 2.88 22.15 27.26
CA LEU A 3 4.11 22.85 26.85
C LEU A 3 5.30 22.03 27.32
N THR A 4 6.30 21.85 26.44
CA THR A 4 7.52 21.11 26.78
C THR A 4 8.74 21.81 26.21
N THR A 5 9.86 21.74 26.92
CA THR A 5 11.18 22.17 26.43
C THR A 5 12.16 21.01 26.57
N ALA A 6 12.37 20.25 25.50
CA ALA A 6 13.16 19.01 25.53
C ALA A 6 14.60 19.24 26.05
N ALA A 7 15.27 20.29 25.59
CA ALA A 7 16.65 20.59 26.00
C ALA A 7 16.80 20.91 27.51
N LYS A 8 15.71 21.31 28.17
CA LYS A 8 15.68 21.61 29.61
C LYS A 8 15.00 20.53 30.44
N GLY A 9 14.42 19.51 29.81
CA GLY A 9 13.60 18.49 30.47
C GLY A 9 12.28 19.00 31.03
N GLU A 10 11.88 20.24 30.73
CA GLU A 10 10.67 20.87 31.26
C GLU A 10 9.41 20.29 30.59
N GLY A 11 8.38 19.99 31.40
CA GLY A 11 7.09 19.48 30.93
C GLY A 11 7.10 18.02 30.47
N ILE A 12 8.25 17.33 30.53
CA ILE A 12 8.36 15.91 30.15
C ILE A 12 7.52 14.99 31.04
N PRO A 13 7.50 15.13 32.38
CA PRO A 13 6.63 14.31 33.23
C PRO A 13 5.14 14.47 32.89
N ASP A 14 4.70 15.69 32.61
CA ASP A 14 3.30 15.98 32.26
C ASP A 14 2.91 15.38 30.90
N LEU A 15 3.85 15.41 29.94
CA LEU A 15 3.70 14.73 28.65
C LEU A 15 3.54 13.22 28.82
N VAL A 16 4.41 12.58 29.62
CA VAL A 16 4.34 11.14 29.88
C VAL A 16 3.01 10.78 30.54
N ALA A 17 2.60 11.51 31.58
CA ALA A 17 1.31 11.28 32.23
C ALA A 17 0.11 11.45 31.28
N ALA A 18 0.20 12.37 30.31
CA ALA A 18 -0.83 12.52 29.29
C ALA A 18 -0.85 11.37 28.27
N LEU A 19 0.32 10.82 27.91
CA LEU A 19 0.42 9.62 27.07
C LEU A 19 -0.18 8.41 27.78
N ASP A 20 0.06 8.24 29.08
CA ASP A 20 -0.51 7.15 29.88
C ASP A 20 -2.04 7.22 29.90
N ARG A 21 -2.61 8.40 30.22
CA ARG A 21 -4.07 8.60 30.17
C ARG A 21 -4.64 8.33 28.78
N HIS A 22 -3.93 8.72 27.72
CA HIS A 22 -4.38 8.44 26.36
C HIS A 22 -4.34 6.94 26.05
N HIS A 23 -3.28 6.25 26.46
CA HIS A 23 -3.15 4.80 26.29
C HIS A 23 -4.24 4.04 27.04
N GLU A 24 -4.52 4.41 28.29
CA GLU A 24 -5.63 3.85 29.08
C GLU A 24 -6.98 4.07 28.40
N HIS A 25 -7.23 5.29 27.90
CA HIS A 25 -8.45 5.57 27.15
C HIS A 25 -8.56 4.71 25.89
N LEU A 26 -7.51 4.62 25.07
CA LEU A 26 -7.50 3.80 23.86
C LEU A 26 -7.68 2.30 24.17
N THR A 27 -7.11 1.83 25.28
CA THR A 27 -7.22 0.43 25.69
C THR A 27 -8.62 0.12 26.19
N SER A 28 -9.14 0.92 27.12
CA SER A 28 -10.48 0.72 27.72
C SER A 28 -11.62 0.93 26.72
N SER A 29 -11.45 1.82 25.74
CA SER A 29 -12.40 2.00 24.64
C SER A 29 -12.30 0.96 23.53
N GLY A 30 -11.24 0.12 23.52
CA GLY A 30 -10.95 -0.83 22.43
C GLY A 30 -10.38 -0.20 21.16
N GLU A 31 -10.30 1.13 21.08
CA GLU A 31 -9.80 1.89 19.93
C GLU A 31 -8.33 1.57 19.62
N LEU A 32 -7.52 1.20 20.63
CA LEU A 32 -6.13 0.80 20.42
C LEU A 32 -6.01 -0.37 19.44
N GLU A 33 -6.86 -1.39 19.63
CA GLU A 33 -6.86 -2.61 18.85
C GLU A 33 -7.44 -2.39 17.45
N LEU A 34 -8.50 -1.58 17.35
CA LEU A 34 -9.05 -1.15 16.05
C LEU A 34 -7.99 -0.43 15.20
N ARG A 35 -7.26 0.51 15.80
CA ARG A 35 -6.18 1.23 15.12
C ARG A 35 -5.02 0.33 14.72
N ARG A 36 -4.65 -0.63 15.58
CA ARG A 36 -3.59 -1.61 15.26
C ARG A 36 -3.96 -2.48 14.07
N ARG A 37 -5.19 -3.02 14.05
CA ARG A 37 -5.70 -3.82 12.93
C ARG A 37 -5.75 -3.02 11.63
N ARG A 38 -6.22 -1.77 11.68
CA ARG A 38 -6.21 -0.88 10.51
C ARG A 38 -4.80 -0.68 9.97
N ARG A 39 -3.84 -0.29 10.83
CA ARG A 39 -2.43 -0.12 10.42
C ARG A 39 -1.82 -1.39 9.84
N LEU A 40 -2.13 -2.54 10.42
CA LEU A 40 -1.64 -3.82 9.91
C LEU A 40 -2.25 -4.17 8.55
N SER A 41 -3.55 -3.93 8.37
CA SER A 41 -4.24 -4.11 7.09
C SER A 41 -3.63 -3.21 6.01
N ASP A 42 -3.45 -1.92 6.32
CA ASP A 42 -2.87 -0.93 5.40
C ASP A 42 -1.45 -1.37 5.01
N ARG A 43 -0.61 -1.74 5.97
CA ARG A 43 0.76 -2.20 5.70
C ARG A 43 0.81 -3.51 4.93
N THR A 44 -0.10 -4.43 5.20
CA THR A 44 -0.20 -5.70 4.46
C THR A 44 -0.56 -5.43 3.01
N ARG A 45 -1.54 -4.55 2.76
CA ARG A 45 -1.92 -4.13 1.41
C ARG A 45 -0.74 -3.51 0.68
N GLU A 46 0.00 -2.60 1.30
CA GLU A 46 1.19 -2.01 0.68
C GLU A 46 2.25 -3.05 0.29
N VAL A 47 2.45 -4.08 1.12
CA VAL A 47 3.37 -5.18 0.81
C VAL A 47 2.88 -5.97 -0.41
N VAL A 48 1.58 -6.30 -0.43
CA VAL A 48 0.95 -7.01 -1.56
C VAL A 48 1.02 -6.20 -2.85
N ASP A 49 0.74 -4.89 -2.79
CA ASP A 49 0.77 -4.01 -3.97
C ASP A 49 2.18 -3.93 -4.57
N ARG A 50 3.21 -3.75 -3.72
CA ARG A 50 4.62 -3.75 -4.17
C ARG A 50 5.04 -5.09 -4.75
N ALA A 51 4.69 -6.20 -4.08
CA ALA A 51 5.05 -7.54 -4.53
C ALA A 51 4.35 -7.88 -5.87
N THR A 52 3.07 -7.56 -5.99
CA THR A 52 2.28 -7.79 -7.21
C THR A 52 2.83 -6.98 -8.37
N ARG A 53 3.12 -5.68 -8.19
CA ARG A 53 3.72 -4.85 -9.23
C ARG A 53 5.05 -5.43 -9.70
N LYS A 54 5.91 -5.84 -8.77
CA LYS A 54 7.19 -6.46 -9.09
C LYS A 54 6.99 -7.74 -9.91
N TRP A 55 6.12 -8.63 -9.42
CA TRP A 55 5.83 -9.91 -10.08
C TRP A 55 5.31 -9.72 -11.50
N ILE A 56 4.35 -8.80 -11.74
CA ILE A 56 3.81 -8.53 -13.08
C ILE A 56 4.93 -8.19 -14.05
N TRP A 57 5.83 -7.27 -13.68
CA TRP A 57 6.82 -6.76 -14.65
C TRP A 57 8.09 -7.60 -14.74
N GLU A 58 8.46 -8.34 -13.69
CA GLU A 58 9.72 -9.09 -13.66
C GLU A 58 9.54 -10.60 -13.90
N GLU A 59 8.38 -11.17 -13.57
CA GLU A 59 8.18 -12.63 -13.55
C GLU A 59 7.11 -13.12 -14.55
N THR A 60 6.37 -12.19 -15.16
CA THR A 60 5.43 -12.45 -16.26
C THR A 60 5.99 -11.83 -17.54
N ARG A 61 5.42 -12.16 -18.70
CA ARG A 61 5.76 -11.53 -19.98
C ARG A 61 4.73 -10.47 -20.40
N ALA A 62 4.05 -9.87 -19.42
CA ALA A 62 3.23 -8.66 -19.62
C ALA A 62 3.97 -7.56 -20.41
N GLU A 63 5.24 -7.30 -20.09
CA GLU A 63 6.07 -6.33 -20.84
C GLU A 63 6.26 -6.74 -22.30
N GLN A 64 6.49 -8.03 -22.56
CA GLN A 64 6.65 -8.57 -23.90
C GLN A 64 5.36 -8.41 -24.71
N LEU A 65 4.21 -8.77 -24.14
CA LEU A 65 2.91 -8.63 -24.79
C LEU A 65 2.63 -7.16 -25.16
N ILE A 66 2.91 -6.23 -24.24
CA ILE A 66 2.76 -4.79 -24.52
C ILE A 66 3.65 -4.39 -25.70
N GLY A 67 4.91 -4.84 -25.71
CA GLY A 67 5.82 -4.62 -26.84
C GLY A 67 5.26 -5.16 -28.16
N ASP A 68 4.75 -6.39 -28.17
CA ASP A 68 4.18 -7.06 -29.35
C ASP A 68 2.91 -6.37 -29.89
N ARG A 69 2.22 -5.58 -29.06
CA ARG A 69 1.00 -4.83 -29.43
C ARG A 69 1.26 -3.35 -29.73
N LEU A 70 2.46 -2.83 -29.46
CA LEU A 70 2.73 -1.40 -29.47
C LEU A 70 2.48 -0.76 -30.85
N ASP A 71 2.90 -1.42 -31.93
CA ASP A 71 2.68 -0.92 -33.31
C ASP A 71 1.19 -0.81 -33.64
N GLN A 72 0.36 -1.74 -33.16
CA GLN A 72 -1.09 -1.71 -33.37
C GLN A 72 -1.74 -0.59 -32.58
N VAL A 73 -1.23 -0.30 -31.38
CA VAL A 73 -1.68 0.85 -30.57
C VAL A 73 -1.32 2.17 -31.24
N VAL A 74 -0.09 2.30 -31.75
CA VAL A 74 0.36 3.49 -32.49
C VAL A 74 -0.47 3.70 -33.76
N ALA A 75 -0.81 2.62 -34.46
CA ALA A 75 -1.67 2.67 -35.66
C ALA A 75 -3.15 2.94 -35.35
N GLY A 76 -3.56 2.96 -34.07
CA GLY A 76 -4.96 3.13 -33.66
C GLY A 76 -5.84 1.90 -33.90
N ALA A 77 -5.24 0.75 -34.21
CA ALA A 77 -5.94 -0.52 -34.39
C ALA A 77 -6.32 -1.17 -33.05
N LEU A 78 -5.57 -0.87 -31.98
CA LEU A 78 -5.89 -1.23 -30.60
C LEU A 78 -5.79 0.00 -29.70
N SER A 79 -6.63 0.05 -28.67
CA SER A 79 -6.49 1.01 -27.58
C SER A 79 -5.60 0.45 -26.46
N PRO A 80 -4.95 1.32 -25.66
CA PRO A 80 -4.22 0.89 -24.47
C PRO A 80 -5.08 0.09 -23.47
N TYR A 81 -6.40 0.33 -23.44
CA TYR A 81 -7.34 -0.39 -22.58
C TYR A 81 -7.57 -1.83 -23.05
N GLU A 82 -7.63 -2.06 -24.36
CA GLU A 82 -7.74 -3.41 -24.93
C GLU A 82 -6.48 -4.23 -24.65
N VAL A 83 -5.29 -3.64 -24.82
CA VAL A 83 -4.02 -4.31 -24.49
C VAL A 83 -3.94 -4.60 -22.99
N ALA A 84 -4.36 -3.66 -22.12
CA ALA A 84 -4.40 -3.90 -20.68
C ALA A 84 -5.35 -5.04 -20.30
N ALA A 85 -6.51 -5.14 -20.97
CA ALA A 85 -7.44 -6.25 -20.77
C ALA A 85 -6.81 -7.60 -21.20
N GLU A 86 -6.12 -7.64 -22.34
CA GLU A 86 -5.40 -8.83 -22.82
C GLU A 86 -4.35 -9.30 -21.80
N VAL A 87 -3.54 -8.38 -21.27
CA VAL A 87 -2.56 -8.68 -20.20
C VAL A 87 -3.26 -9.26 -18.97
N LEU A 88 -4.30 -8.59 -18.48
CA LEU A 88 -5.01 -9.02 -17.26
C LEU A 88 -5.68 -10.39 -17.43
N ASP A 89 -6.25 -10.66 -18.60
CA ASP A 89 -6.85 -11.96 -18.90
C ASP A 89 -5.80 -13.07 -18.97
N GLY A 90 -4.62 -12.76 -19.52
CA GLY A 90 -3.47 -13.67 -19.50
C GLY A 90 -3.04 -14.08 -18.08
N LEU A 91 -2.92 -13.08 -17.19
CA LEU A 91 -2.55 -13.30 -15.80
C LEU A 91 -3.60 -14.16 -15.04
N ARG A 92 -4.90 -13.95 -15.33
CA ARG A 92 -6.00 -14.73 -14.71
C ARG A 92 -6.00 -16.19 -15.12
N GLN A 93 -5.57 -16.49 -16.33
CA GLN A 93 -5.57 -17.85 -16.87
C GLN A 93 -4.35 -18.68 -16.38
N GLY A 94 -3.47 -18.09 -15.57
CA GLY A 94 -2.29 -18.77 -15.02
C GLY A 94 -1.20 -19.04 -16.05
N ALA A 95 -1.38 -18.53 -17.28
CA ALA A 95 -0.32 -18.53 -18.25
C ALA A 95 0.69 -17.46 -17.81
N ARG A 96 1.97 -17.84 -17.75
CA ARG A 96 3.08 -16.88 -17.82
C ARG A 96 3.06 -16.28 -19.23
N ILE A 97 2.03 -15.51 -19.56
CA ILE A 97 1.96 -14.71 -20.78
C ILE A 97 2.87 -13.52 -20.60
#